data_AF-A0A963A3L6-F1
#
_entry.id   AF-A0A963A3L6-F1
#
_cell.length_a   1.000
_cell.length_b   1.000
_cell.length_c   1.000
_cell.angle_alpha   90.00
_cell.angle_beta   90.00
_cell.angle_gamma   90.00
#
_symmetry.space_group_name_H-M   'P 1'
#
loop_
_entity.id
_entity.type
_entity.pdbx_description
1 polymer ?
#
loop_
_entity_poly.entity_id
_entity_poly.type
_entity_poly.pdbx_seq_one_letter_code
_entity_poly.pdbx_strand_id
1 'polypeptide(L)'
;VQRVYINIGSCSEECWVNHLTDLRQLDPQQRNFGQTPMDIGQCRRDCPNFRAIEDRVNNIVDFLLSPRLYATDLREARELAVKRSDPAASYTQADFIEDLELEFGQGAVSRGRELFAQNCARCHSSQQGPEETRDFYAESQPGVRADFLSNDVAVPVSEVGTFRCRALHSNHMRGHIWDEFSSTSYKERAPDRSVKEATEGGRGYYRNISLLNVWAQAPFMHNNALGPEICGEPENRANDFYRANYVDAAGALLTDQPKCWRYDPSVQGRYDLFKASMEQLLNPAERTPKITKVSEDIVIELGPRLWDGEEEKQLLGLKLVVPAGTNAGALGNFQHKEFLVDLILSKVNVKRLRERLKASPNAGAAEEVITELQAIADQVIENPAAFLDVVRQRPHLLALYSSCGAVEENRGHDFGGELPQADKRALIAFLATI
;
A
#
# COMPACT_ATOMS: atom_id res chain seq x y z
N VAL A 1 -9.05 -18.38 -2.19
CA VAL A 1 -9.24 -18.04 -3.63
C VAL A 1 -10.46 -17.14 -3.85
N GLN A 2 -11.68 -17.56 -3.50
CA GLN A 2 -12.91 -16.77 -3.72
C GLN A 2 -12.85 -15.31 -3.20
N ARG A 3 -12.38 -15.11 -1.96
CA ARG A 3 -12.23 -13.76 -1.39
C ARG A 3 -11.39 -12.81 -2.24
N VAL A 4 -10.29 -13.30 -2.83
CA VAL A 4 -9.24 -12.47 -3.43
C VAL A 4 -9.42 -12.29 -4.93
N TYR A 5 -9.76 -13.36 -5.64
CA TYR A 5 -9.69 -13.38 -7.11
C TYR A 5 -11.03 -13.13 -7.80
N ILE A 6 -12.13 -13.11 -7.04
CA ILE A 6 -13.41 -13.52 -7.60
C ILE A 6 -14.59 -12.64 -7.12
N ASN A 7 -14.55 -12.11 -5.89
CA ASN A 7 -15.75 -11.58 -5.24
C ASN A 7 -15.82 -10.06 -5.08
N ILE A 8 -14.68 -9.38 -4.86
CA ILE A 8 -14.69 -7.96 -4.45
C ILE A 8 -15.35 -7.02 -5.48
N GLY A 9 -15.42 -7.40 -6.77
CA GLY A 9 -16.05 -6.60 -7.82
C GLY A 9 -17.43 -7.06 -8.30
N SER A 10 -17.94 -8.20 -7.82
CA SER A 10 -19.20 -8.76 -8.30
C SER A 10 -20.39 -8.26 -7.47
N CYS A 11 -21.55 -8.06 -8.10
CA CYS A 11 -22.82 -7.75 -7.42
C CYS A 11 -22.72 -6.54 -6.48
N SER A 12 -22.04 -5.47 -6.90
CA SER A 12 -21.65 -4.38 -6.01
C SER A 12 -22.83 -3.72 -5.30
N GLU A 13 -23.94 -3.52 -6.00
CA GLU A 13 -25.13 -2.87 -5.46
C GLU A 13 -25.84 -3.73 -4.41
N GLU A 14 -25.98 -5.02 -4.72
CA GLU A 14 -26.62 -6.00 -3.84
C GLU A 14 -25.74 -6.35 -2.64
N CYS A 15 -24.42 -6.33 -2.80
CA CYS A 15 -23.48 -6.84 -1.80
C CYS A 15 -22.86 -5.78 -0.91
N TRP A 16 -22.19 -4.76 -1.46
CA TRP A 16 -21.18 -4.04 -0.66
C TRP A 16 -21.15 -2.52 -0.84
N VAL A 17 -21.65 -1.96 -1.94
CA VAL A 17 -21.60 -0.49 -2.16
C VAL A 17 -22.36 0.26 -1.05
N ASN A 18 -23.40 -0.38 -0.58
CA ASN A 18 -24.35 0.04 0.43
C ASN A 18 -23.83 -0.08 1.88
N HIS A 19 -22.60 -0.59 2.02
CA HIS A 19 -21.88 -0.81 3.25
C HIS A 19 -20.61 0.05 3.35
N LEU A 20 -20.30 0.80 2.30
CA LEU A 20 -19.20 1.76 2.28
C LEU A 20 -19.59 3.05 3.00
N THR A 21 -18.55 3.77 3.45
CA THR A 21 -18.73 5.13 3.95
C THR A 21 -18.95 6.09 2.79
N ASP A 22 -19.98 6.92 2.87
CA ASP A 22 -20.21 8.05 1.97
C ASP A 22 -19.58 9.30 2.61
N LEU A 23 -18.57 9.88 1.97
CA LEU A 23 -17.87 11.07 2.47
C LEU A 23 -18.79 12.28 2.70
N ARG A 24 -19.97 12.32 2.07
CA ARG A 24 -20.95 13.41 2.21
C ARG A 24 -21.91 13.19 3.39
N GLN A 25 -22.01 11.97 3.91
CA GLN A 25 -22.90 11.66 5.03
C GLN A 25 -22.24 11.96 6.38
N LEU A 26 -22.79 12.95 7.09
CA LEU A 26 -22.30 13.44 8.38
C LEU A 26 -23.21 13.11 9.57
N ASP A 27 -24.44 12.63 9.32
CA ASP A 27 -25.34 12.21 10.40
C ASP A 27 -25.03 10.74 10.80
N PRO A 28 -24.59 10.48 12.04
CA PRO A 28 -24.25 9.14 12.52
C PRO A 28 -25.42 8.16 12.56
N GLN A 29 -26.67 8.63 12.41
CA GLN A 29 -27.86 7.78 12.36
C GLN A 29 -28.23 7.33 10.94
N GLN A 30 -27.61 7.92 9.92
CA GLN A 30 -27.93 7.61 8.53
C GLN A 30 -27.07 6.48 7.99
N ARG A 31 -27.61 5.81 6.96
CA ARG A 31 -26.86 4.84 6.16
C ARG A 31 -25.60 5.48 5.58
N ASN A 32 -24.53 4.69 5.45
CA ASN A 32 -23.25 5.10 4.88
C ASN A 32 -22.50 6.17 5.71
N PHE A 33 -22.90 6.46 6.96
CA PHE A 33 -22.05 7.24 7.86
C PHE A 33 -20.75 6.49 8.19
N GLY A 34 -20.87 5.25 8.65
CA GLY A 34 -19.73 4.37 8.86
C GLY A 34 -19.71 3.25 7.82
N GLN A 35 -18.64 2.45 7.86
CA GLN A 35 -18.71 1.12 7.27
C GLN A 35 -19.66 0.24 8.07
N THR A 36 -20.31 -0.71 7.42
CA THR A 36 -21.05 -1.79 8.08
C THR A 36 -20.69 -3.12 7.45
N PRO A 37 -20.83 -4.27 8.14
CA PRO A 37 -20.58 -5.57 7.51
C PRO A 37 -21.58 -5.82 6.39
N MET A 38 -21.10 -6.31 5.25
CA MET A 38 -22.00 -6.97 4.30
C MET A 38 -22.26 -8.43 4.72
N ASP A 39 -23.44 -8.95 4.36
CA ASP A 39 -23.86 -10.33 4.61
C ASP A 39 -23.58 -11.20 3.37
N ILE A 40 -22.63 -12.14 3.46
CA ILE A 40 -22.32 -13.09 2.38
C ILE A 40 -23.55 -13.96 2.06
N GLY A 41 -24.36 -14.28 3.06
CA GLY A 41 -25.64 -14.95 2.87
C GLY A 41 -26.61 -14.13 2.04
N GLN A 42 -26.71 -12.82 2.27
CA GLN A 42 -27.49 -11.91 1.42
C GLN A 42 -26.97 -11.92 -0.01
N CYS A 43 -25.66 -11.76 -0.21
CA CYS A 43 -25.04 -11.83 -1.53
C CYS A 43 -25.38 -13.12 -2.28
N ARG A 44 -25.30 -14.27 -1.62
CA ARG A 44 -25.65 -15.57 -2.20
C ARG A 44 -27.13 -15.70 -2.55
N ARG A 45 -28.01 -15.13 -1.74
CA ARG A 45 -29.47 -15.15 -1.97
C ARG A 45 -29.86 -14.24 -3.12
N ASP A 46 -29.35 -13.01 -3.11
CA ASP A 46 -29.88 -11.91 -3.91
C ASP A 46 -29.12 -11.71 -5.22
N CYS A 47 -27.87 -12.19 -5.32
CA CYS A 47 -27.08 -12.13 -6.55
C CYS A 47 -26.80 -13.50 -7.17
N PRO A 48 -27.45 -13.86 -8.30
CA PRO A 48 -27.16 -15.08 -9.03
C PRO A 48 -25.70 -15.18 -9.52
N ASN A 49 -25.08 -14.06 -9.91
CA ASN A 49 -23.70 -14.04 -10.38
C ASN A 49 -22.71 -14.47 -9.28
N PHE A 50 -23.01 -14.13 -8.01
CA PHE A 50 -22.20 -14.55 -6.87
C PHE A 50 -22.11 -16.08 -6.77
N ARG A 51 -23.26 -16.77 -6.88
CA ARG A 51 -23.33 -18.24 -6.85
C ARG A 51 -22.68 -18.88 -8.06
N ALA A 52 -22.96 -18.35 -9.26
CA ALA A 52 -22.39 -18.84 -10.51
C ALA A 52 -20.85 -18.83 -10.46
N ILE A 53 -20.30 -17.82 -9.78
CA ILE A 53 -18.88 -17.66 -9.56
C ILE A 53 -18.35 -18.66 -8.50
N GLU A 54 -19.07 -18.88 -7.40
CA GLU A 54 -18.73 -19.89 -6.39
C GLU A 54 -18.57 -21.28 -6.98
N ASP A 55 -19.49 -21.67 -7.87
CA ASP A 55 -19.47 -22.96 -8.56
C ASP A 55 -18.21 -23.17 -9.42
N ARG A 56 -17.50 -22.10 -9.78
CA ARG A 56 -16.31 -22.11 -10.64
C ARG A 56 -15.01 -21.88 -9.88
N VAL A 57 -15.03 -21.76 -8.56
CA VAL A 57 -13.83 -21.45 -7.76
C VAL A 57 -12.72 -22.49 -7.97
N ASN A 58 -13.08 -23.76 -8.15
CA ASN A 58 -12.12 -24.83 -8.38
C ASN A 58 -11.39 -24.68 -9.71
N ASN A 59 -12.04 -24.17 -10.76
CA ASN A 59 -11.34 -23.91 -12.04
C ASN A 59 -10.24 -22.86 -11.88
N ILE A 60 -10.44 -21.88 -10.99
CA ILE A 60 -9.43 -20.86 -10.70
C ILE A 60 -8.33 -21.44 -9.82
N VAL A 61 -8.66 -22.33 -8.88
CA VAL A 61 -7.65 -23.10 -8.14
C VAL A 61 -6.79 -23.91 -9.10
N ASP A 62 -7.41 -24.66 -10.02
CA ASP A 62 -6.71 -25.48 -11.01
C ASP A 62 -5.84 -24.63 -11.94
N PHE A 63 -6.32 -23.45 -12.36
CA PHE A 63 -5.53 -22.51 -13.14
C PHE A 63 -4.32 -22.00 -12.35
N LEU A 64 -4.51 -21.54 -11.12
CA LEU A 64 -3.44 -20.99 -10.26
C LEU A 64 -2.40 -22.05 -9.87
N LEU A 65 -2.80 -23.33 -9.81
CA LEU A 65 -1.91 -24.46 -9.54
C LEU A 65 -1.37 -25.12 -10.83
N SER A 66 -1.65 -24.54 -12.00
CA SER A 66 -1.26 -25.15 -13.27
C SER A 66 0.24 -25.06 -13.55
N PRO A 67 0.83 -26.07 -14.21
CA PRO A 67 2.26 -26.07 -14.57
C PRO A 67 2.75 -24.93 -15.46
N ARG A 68 1.84 -24.25 -16.15
CA ARG A 68 2.19 -23.12 -17.04
C ARG A 68 2.49 -21.83 -16.28
N LEU A 69 2.26 -21.81 -14.96
CA LEU A 69 2.55 -20.68 -14.07
C LEU A 69 3.83 -20.91 -13.25
N TYR A 70 4.64 -21.90 -13.62
CA TYR A 70 5.92 -22.17 -12.99
C TYR A 70 6.90 -21.00 -13.15
N ALA A 71 7.89 -20.93 -12.27
CA ALA A 71 8.86 -19.85 -12.23
C ALA A 71 9.54 -19.72 -13.61
N THR A 72 9.66 -18.49 -14.12
CA THR A 72 10.37 -18.20 -15.36
C THR A 72 11.54 -17.27 -15.03
N ASP A 73 12.64 -17.87 -14.60
CA ASP A 73 13.84 -17.15 -14.17
C ASP A 73 14.37 -16.23 -15.28
N LEU A 74 15.15 -15.22 -14.90
CA LEU A 74 15.77 -14.29 -15.87
C LEU A 74 16.61 -15.02 -16.92
N ARG A 75 17.31 -16.10 -16.54
CA ARG A 75 18.04 -16.96 -17.49
C ARG A 75 17.14 -17.48 -18.60
N GLU A 76 15.97 -18.03 -18.25
CA GLU A 76 15.01 -18.57 -19.21
C GLU A 76 14.48 -17.47 -20.12
N ALA A 77 14.16 -16.31 -19.55
CA ALA A 77 13.71 -15.16 -20.30
C ALA A 77 14.77 -14.70 -21.32
N ARG A 78 16.06 -14.68 -20.94
CA ARG A 78 17.19 -14.37 -21.82
C ARG A 78 17.39 -15.44 -22.90
N GLU A 79 17.34 -16.71 -22.54
CA GLU A 79 17.44 -17.81 -23.51
C GLU A 79 16.34 -17.73 -24.57
N LEU A 80 15.09 -17.50 -24.14
CA LEU A 80 13.96 -17.30 -25.04
C LEU A 80 14.15 -16.06 -25.93
N ALA A 81 14.75 -14.98 -25.42
CA ALA A 81 15.03 -13.79 -26.21
C ALA A 81 16.08 -14.05 -27.30
N VAL A 82 17.15 -14.77 -27.00
CA VAL A 82 18.18 -15.13 -27.99
C VAL A 82 17.61 -16.11 -29.02
N LYS A 83 16.83 -17.11 -28.58
CA LYS A 83 16.18 -18.10 -29.47
C LYS A 83 15.18 -17.51 -30.46
N ARG A 84 14.64 -16.31 -30.19
CA ARG A 84 13.81 -15.59 -31.18
C ARG A 84 14.60 -15.17 -32.42
N SER A 85 15.90 -14.88 -32.25
CA SER A 85 16.77 -14.47 -33.35
C SER A 85 17.47 -15.68 -33.98
N ASP A 86 17.89 -16.64 -33.17
CA ASP A 86 18.51 -17.89 -33.62
C ASP A 86 17.92 -19.09 -32.85
N PRO A 87 17.01 -19.88 -33.45
CA PRO A 87 16.39 -21.03 -32.79
C PRO A 87 17.38 -22.10 -32.30
N ALA A 88 18.61 -22.14 -32.82
CA ALA A 88 19.65 -23.08 -32.42
C ALA A 88 20.53 -22.56 -31.27
N ALA A 89 20.43 -21.28 -30.93
CA ALA A 89 21.21 -20.69 -29.84
C ALA A 89 20.84 -21.29 -28.49
N SER A 90 21.85 -21.45 -27.62
CA SER A 90 21.71 -21.86 -26.23
C SER A 90 22.21 -20.75 -25.31
N TYR A 91 21.54 -20.55 -24.19
CA TYR A 91 21.98 -19.67 -23.11
C TYR A 91 21.87 -20.43 -21.79
N THR A 92 23.01 -20.94 -21.34
CA THR A 92 23.11 -21.88 -20.22
C THR A 92 23.15 -21.14 -18.88
N GLN A 93 23.03 -21.90 -17.79
CA GLN A 93 23.25 -21.36 -16.44
C GLN A 93 24.67 -20.82 -16.27
N ALA A 94 25.67 -21.43 -16.90
CA ALA A 94 27.06 -20.98 -16.83
C ALA A 94 27.24 -19.62 -17.52
N ASP A 95 26.69 -19.47 -18.73
CA ASP A 95 26.71 -18.19 -19.48
C ASP A 95 26.03 -17.07 -18.67
N PHE A 96 24.90 -17.40 -18.02
CA PHE A 96 24.19 -16.44 -17.19
C PHE A 96 24.96 -16.01 -15.94
N ILE A 97 25.61 -16.95 -15.25
CA ILE A 97 26.46 -16.63 -14.10
C ILE A 97 27.67 -15.80 -14.55
N GLU A 98 28.29 -16.14 -15.67
CA GLU A 98 29.41 -15.38 -16.23
C GLU A 98 29.00 -13.93 -16.55
N ASP A 99 27.86 -13.73 -17.21
CA ASP A 99 27.33 -12.39 -17.50
C ASP A 99 27.07 -11.57 -16.21
N LEU A 100 26.49 -12.21 -15.19
CA LEU A 100 26.26 -11.56 -13.89
C LEU A 100 27.59 -11.24 -13.18
N GLU A 101 28.58 -12.11 -13.25
CA GLU A 101 29.89 -11.86 -12.62
C GLU A 101 30.71 -10.81 -13.38
N LEU A 102 30.55 -10.72 -14.71
CA LEU A 102 31.08 -9.61 -15.50
C LEU A 102 30.46 -8.27 -15.08
N GLU A 103 29.15 -8.25 -14.81
CA GLU A 103 28.44 -7.03 -14.41
C GLU A 103 28.66 -6.66 -12.94
N PHE A 104 28.67 -7.63 -12.01
CA PHE A 104 28.66 -7.37 -10.56
C PHE A 104 29.97 -7.68 -9.85
N GLY A 105 30.91 -8.37 -10.51
CA GLY A 105 32.20 -8.78 -9.97
C GLY A 105 32.33 -10.30 -9.86
N GLN A 106 33.57 -10.78 -9.92
CA GLN A 106 33.88 -12.21 -9.81
C GLN A 106 33.35 -12.80 -8.49
N GLY A 107 32.64 -13.93 -8.58
CA GLY A 107 32.02 -14.59 -7.43
C GLY A 107 30.81 -13.85 -6.83
N ALA A 108 30.28 -12.83 -7.49
CA ALA A 108 29.15 -12.04 -6.97
C ALA A 108 27.92 -12.90 -6.68
N VAL A 109 27.59 -13.88 -7.54
CA VAL A 109 26.40 -14.73 -7.37
C VAL A 109 26.52 -15.61 -6.13
N SER A 110 27.68 -16.24 -5.91
CA SER A 110 27.89 -17.11 -4.75
C SER A 110 27.91 -16.31 -3.44
N ARG A 111 28.61 -15.16 -3.43
CA ARG A 111 28.62 -14.23 -2.29
C ARG A 111 27.23 -13.69 -1.99
N GLY A 112 26.46 -13.31 -3.01
CA GLY A 112 25.10 -12.82 -2.88
C GLY A 112 24.16 -13.84 -2.26
N ARG A 113 24.31 -15.12 -2.62
CA ARG A 113 23.55 -16.23 -2.02
C ARG A 113 23.81 -16.35 -0.52
N GLU A 114 25.07 -16.28 -0.10
CA GLU A 114 25.44 -16.33 1.32
C GLU A 114 24.84 -15.15 2.10
N LEU A 115 24.94 -13.93 1.54
CA LEU A 115 24.37 -12.73 2.14
C LEU A 115 22.84 -12.84 2.24
N PHE A 116 22.19 -13.38 1.21
CA PHE A 116 20.75 -13.60 1.22
C PHE A 116 20.33 -14.58 2.32
N ALA A 117 21.04 -15.70 2.46
CA ALA A 117 20.80 -16.65 3.54
C ALA A 117 20.89 -15.97 4.91
N GLN A 118 21.96 -15.21 5.15
CA GLN A 118 22.24 -14.57 6.44
C GLN A 118 21.25 -13.46 6.80
N ASN A 119 20.79 -12.68 5.81
CA ASN A 119 20.09 -11.41 6.07
C ASN A 119 18.61 -11.42 5.65
N CYS A 120 18.23 -12.26 4.68
CA CYS A 120 16.94 -12.17 4.00
C CYS A 120 16.08 -13.43 4.19
N ALA A 121 16.70 -14.61 4.21
CA ALA A 121 16.01 -15.91 4.17
C ALA A 121 15.13 -16.20 5.40
N ARG A 122 15.34 -15.51 6.53
CA ARG A 122 14.44 -15.62 7.70
C ARG A 122 13.00 -15.25 7.35
N CYS A 123 12.82 -14.29 6.44
CA CYS A 123 11.53 -13.88 5.92
C CYS A 123 11.30 -14.50 4.53
N HIS A 124 12.26 -14.35 3.63
CA HIS A 124 12.12 -14.67 2.21
C HIS A 124 12.56 -16.09 1.83
N SER A 125 12.23 -17.07 2.67
CA SER A 125 12.38 -18.48 2.30
C SER A 125 11.33 -19.34 2.99
N SER A 126 10.81 -20.31 2.24
CA SER A 126 9.85 -21.30 2.75
C SER A 126 10.51 -22.56 3.29
N GLN A 127 11.79 -22.76 2.98
CA GLN A 127 12.53 -23.92 3.44
C GLN A 127 12.71 -23.90 4.96
N GLN A 128 12.74 -25.10 5.55
CA GLN A 128 12.97 -25.32 6.98
C GLN A 128 14.45 -25.62 7.24
N GLY A 129 14.87 -25.50 8.51
CA GLY A 129 16.26 -25.72 8.91
C GLY A 129 17.12 -24.45 8.84
N PRO A 130 18.43 -24.54 9.13
CA PRO A 130 19.34 -23.39 9.14
C PRO A 130 19.35 -22.65 7.81
N GLU A 131 19.26 -21.33 7.83
CA GLU A 131 19.21 -20.49 6.63
C GLU A 131 20.42 -20.71 5.70
N GLU A 132 21.60 -20.94 6.28
CA GLU A 132 22.88 -21.02 5.57
C GLU A 132 23.04 -22.29 4.72
N THR A 133 22.23 -23.31 4.98
CA THR A 133 22.29 -24.60 4.26
C THR A 133 21.17 -24.78 3.24
N ARG A 134 20.28 -23.78 3.10
CA ARG A 134 19.16 -23.81 2.16
C ARG A 134 19.65 -23.73 0.72
N ASP A 135 19.07 -24.56 -0.13
CA ASP A 135 19.32 -24.51 -1.58
C ASP A 135 18.16 -23.79 -2.27
N PHE A 136 18.34 -22.50 -2.51
CA PHE A 136 17.31 -21.66 -3.12
C PHE A 136 17.00 -22.01 -4.59
N TYR A 137 17.83 -22.84 -5.24
CA TYR A 137 17.60 -23.32 -6.60
C TYR A 137 16.91 -24.68 -6.65
N ALA A 138 16.84 -25.40 -5.51
CA ALA A 138 16.28 -26.73 -5.46
C ALA A 138 14.87 -26.78 -6.04
N GLU A 139 14.58 -27.84 -6.77
CA GLU A 139 13.26 -28.11 -7.34
C GLU A 139 12.57 -29.22 -6.58
N SER A 140 11.29 -29.02 -6.26
CA SER A 140 10.43 -30.06 -5.68
C SER A 140 9.88 -31.00 -6.75
N GLN A 141 9.69 -30.47 -7.96
CA GLN A 141 9.29 -31.15 -9.20
C GLN A 141 9.87 -30.34 -10.38
N PRO A 142 10.00 -30.91 -11.59
CA PRO A 142 10.57 -30.21 -12.74
C PRO A 142 9.93 -28.84 -12.98
N GLY A 143 10.73 -27.77 -12.87
CA GLY A 143 10.29 -26.37 -13.03
C GLY A 143 9.58 -25.75 -11.81
N VAL A 144 9.45 -26.48 -10.70
CA VAL A 144 8.82 -25.99 -9.46
C VAL A 144 9.86 -25.85 -8.37
N ARG A 145 10.21 -24.61 -8.04
CA ARG A 145 11.09 -24.30 -6.92
C ARG A 145 10.56 -24.90 -5.61
N ALA A 146 11.45 -25.57 -4.88
CA ALA A 146 11.18 -26.07 -3.53
C ALA A 146 11.08 -24.92 -2.52
N ASP A 147 11.79 -23.82 -2.78
CA ASP A 147 11.63 -22.55 -2.08
C ASP A 147 10.70 -21.61 -2.85
N PHE A 148 9.59 -21.16 -2.25
CA PHE A 148 8.79 -20.11 -2.88
C PHE A 148 9.25 -18.69 -2.50
N LEU A 149 10.40 -18.57 -1.83
CA LEU A 149 11.09 -17.33 -1.46
C LEU A 149 10.26 -16.36 -0.63
N SER A 150 9.44 -16.94 0.25
CA SER A 150 8.67 -16.28 1.29
C SER A 150 8.30 -17.32 2.35
N ASN A 151 8.00 -16.88 3.57
CA ASN A 151 7.47 -17.75 4.62
C ASN A 151 5.96 -17.50 4.85
N ASP A 152 5.35 -16.55 4.12
CA ASP A 152 3.96 -16.08 4.25
C ASP A 152 3.56 -15.69 5.70
N VAL A 153 4.54 -15.40 6.55
CA VAL A 153 4.31 -15.02 7.94
C VAL A 153 3.89 -13.56 8.00
N ALA A 154 2.89 -13.27 8.84
CA ALA A 154 2.51 -11.89 9.14
C ALA A 154 3.54 -11.28 10.10
N VAL A 155 4.28 -10.28 9.63
CA VAL A 155 5.33 -9.57 10.37
C VAL A 155 4.81 -8.18 10.79
N PRO A 156 5.07 -7.73 12.04
CA PRO A 156 4.69 -6.39 12.49
C PRO A 156 5.25 -5.31 11.57
N VAL A 157 4.45 -4.29 11.26
CA VAL A 157 4.88 -3.21 10.38
C VAL A 157 6.02 -2.38 10.99
N SER A 158 6.12 -2.32 12.32
CA SER A 158 7.25 -1.73 13.04
C SER A 158 8.58 -2.46 12.78
N GLU A 159 8.56 -3.76 12.51
CA GLU A 159 9.75 -4.52 12.12
C GLU A 159 10.05 -4.35 10.63
N VAL A 160 9.02 -4.42 9.78
CA VAL A 160 9.20 -4.33 8.32
C VAL A 160 9.69 -2.94 7.88
N GLY A 161 9.20 -1.86 8.50
CA GLY A 161 9.70 -0.49 8.26
C GLY A 161 9.16 0.23 7.01
N THR A 162 8.41 -0.45 6.14
CA THR A 162 7.81 0.14 4.92
C THR A 162 6.66 1.12 5.24
N PHE A 163 6.13 1.79 4.21
CA PHE A 163 5.02 2.75 4.35
C PHE A 163 3.83 2.12 5.07
N ARG A 164 3.62 2.47 6.36
CA ARG A 164 2.76 1.69 7.25
C ARG A 164 1.26 1.90 7.09
N CYS A 165 0.82 2.96 6.40
CA CYS A 165 -0.61 3.27 6.33
C CYS A 165 -1.43 2.14 5.69
N ARG A 166 -0.86 1.41 4.73
CA ARG A 166 -1.53 0.26 4.13
C ARG A 166 -1.77 -0.88 5.13
N ALA A 167 -0.91 -1.08 6.13
CA ALA A 167 -1.11 -2.08 7.19
C ALA A 167 -2.20 -1.69 8.20
N LEU A 168 -2.59 -0.41 8.25
CA LEU A 168 -3.54 0.14 9.21
C LEU A 168 -5.00 0.16 8.70
N HIS A 169 -5.27 -0.39 7.53
CA HIS A 169 -6.62 -0.44 6.98
C HIS A 169 -7.61 -1.15 7.91
N SER A 170 -8.79 -0.59 8.10
CA SER A 170 -9.79 -1.13 9.05
C SER A 170 -10.85 -2.01 8.40
N ASN A 171 -10.88 -2.12 7.06
CA ASN A 171 -12.02 -2.72 6.35
C ASN A 171 -12.33 -4.18 6.73
N HIS A 172 -11.40 -4.91 7.34
CA HIS A 172 -11.56 -6.31 7.74
C HIS A 172 -11.80 -6.50 9.25
N MET A 173 -11.92 -5.40 10.00
CA MET A 173 -12.25 -5.43 11.42
C MET A 173 -13.70 -5.88 11.65
N ARG A 174 -14.01 -6.27 12.89
CA ARG A 174 -15.40 -6.53 13.30
C ARG A 174 -16.25 -5.28 13.08
N GLY A 175 -17.44 -5.43 12.51
CA GLY A 175 -18.34 -4.31 12.21
C GLY A 175 -18.00 -3.52 10.95
N HIS A 176 -16.97 -3.91 10.18
CA HIS A 176 -16.57 -3.25 8.94
C HIS A 176 -16.93 -4.07 7.70
N ILE A 177 -16.83 -3.46 6.52
CA ILE A 177 -17.35 -4.00 5.27
C ILE A 177 -16.92 -5.45 4.96
N TRP A 178 -15.67 -5.81 5.24
CA TRP A 178 -15.14 -7.16 4.96
C TRP A 178 -15.04 -8.03 6.23
N ASP A 179 -15.87 -7.78 7.25
CA ASP A 179 -15.91 -8.56 8.49
C ASP A 179 -16.08 -10.05 8.22
N GLU A 180 -17.09 -10.45 7.43
CA GLU A 180 -17.32 -11.86 7.10
C GLU A 180 -16.22 -12.49 6.22
N PHE A 181 -15.33 -11.67 5.65
CA PHE A 181 -14.19 -12.13 4.85
C PHE A 181 -12.88 -12.27 5.63
N SER A 182 -12.85 -11.94 6.93
CA SER A 182 -11.65 -12.08 7.75
C SER A 182 -11.83 -13.12 8.86
N SER A 183 -10.79 -13.90 9.13
CA SER A 183 -10.82 -14.94 10.16
C SER A 183 -10.80 -14.35 11.57
N THR A 184 -11.31 -15.12 12.53
CA THR A 184 -11.17 -14.81 13.96
C THR A 184 -9.70 -14.64 14.35
N SER A 185 -8.81 -15.51 13.85
CA SER A 185 -7.36 -15.41 14.08
C SER A 185 -6.72 -14.13 13.53
N TYR A 186 -7.25 -13.57 12.44
CA TYR A 186 -6.81 -12.26 11.95
C TYR A 186 -7.23 -11.17 12.94
N LYS A 187 -8.51 -11.14 13.33
CA LYS A 187 -9.09 -10.11 14.22
C LYS A 187 -8.50 -10.13 15.63
N GLU A 188 -8.09 -11.30 16.10
CA GLU A 188 -7.53 -11.52 17.44
C GLU A 188 -6.00 -11.44 17.48
N ARG A 189 -5.35 -11.16 16.35
CA ARG A 189 -3.91 -10.94 16.31
C ARG A 189 -3.52 -9.85 17.31
N ALA A 190 -2.42 -10.09 18.01
CA ALA A 190 -1.86 -9.12 18.93
C ALA A 190 -1.58 -7.78 18.22
N PRO A 191 -1.85 -6.63 18.86
CA PRO A 191 -1.55 -5.33 18.28
C PRO A 191 -0.04 -5.09 18.23
N ASP A 192 0.45 -4.53 17.12
CA ASP A 192 1.80 -3.95 17.04
C ASP A 192 1.83 -2.65 17.85
N ARG A 193 2.44 -2.71 19.04
CA ARG A 193 2.50 -1.58 19.99
C ARG A 193 3.70 -0.66 19.76
N SER A 194 4.54 -0.96 18.78
CA SER A 194 5.72 -0.14 18.45
C SER A 194 5.39 0.97 17.45
N VAL A 195 4.17 1.01 16.92
CA VAL A 195 3.62 2.15 16.17
C VAL A 195 2.65 2.96 17.03
N LYS A 196 2.49 4.25 16.70
CA LYS A 196 1.64 5.17 17.48
C LYS A 196 0.15 4.98 17.19
N GLU A 197 -0.16 4.51 15.99
CA GLU A 197 -1.53 4.30 15.54
C GLU A 197 -2.18 3.07 16.19
N ALA A 198 -3.51 3.06 16.26
CA ALA A 198 -4.26 1.91 16.73
C ALA A 198 -4.10 0.71 15.78
N THR A 199 -3.72 -0.46 16.32
CA THR A 199 -3.41 -1.68 15.54
C THR A 199 -4.30 -2.88 15.89
N GLU A 200 -5.33 -2.69 16.72
CA GLU A 200 -6.28 -3.75 17.06
C GLU A 200 -7.10 -4.22 15.85
N GLY A 201 -7.72 -5.40 15.96
CA GLY A 201 -8.59 -5.94 14.92
C GLY A 201 -7.84 -6.51 13.71
N GLY A 202 -6.58 -6.92 13.90
CA GLY A 202 -5.75 -7.55 12.85
C GLY A 202 -4.90 -6.61 12.02
N ARG A 203 -4.85 -5.32 12.39
CA ARG A 203 -4.08 -4.27 11.71
C ARG A 203 -2.61 -4.26 12.15
N GLY A 204 -1.77 -3.53 11.42
CA GLY A 204 -0.36 -3.30 11.78
C GLY A 204 0.59 -4.41 11.33
N TYR A 205 0.22 -5.23 10.36
CA TYR A 205 1.06 -6.32 9.85
C TYR A 205 1.12 -6.33 8.33
N TYR A 206 2.26 -6.75 7.81
CA TYR A 206 2.42 -7.15 6.41
C TYR A 206 2.74 -8.64 6.32
N ARG A 207 2.39 -9.24 5.19
CA ARG A 207 2.99 -10.51 4.77
C ARG A 207 4.08 -10.20 3.77
N ASN A 208 5.19 -10.92 3.87
CA ASN A 208 6.27 -10.73 2.92
C ASN A 208 5.93 -11.40 1.59
N ILE A 209 6.38 -10.78 0.50
CA ILE A 209 6.15 -11.29 -0.85
C ILE A 209 7.12 -12.43 -1.17
N SER A 210 6.71 -13.32 -2.07
CA SER A 210 7.63 -14.22 -2.77
C SER A 210 8.62 -13.39 -3.58
N LEU A 211 9.90 -13.73 -3.50
CA LEU A 211 10.93 -13.13 -4.37
C LEU A 211 11.16 -13.91 -5.67
N LEU A 212 10.33 -14.92 -5.97
CA LEU A 212 10.42 -15.63 -7.23
C LEU A 212 10.24 -14.66 -8.40
N ASN A 213 11.21 -14.63 -9.30
CA ASN A 213 11.26 -13.73 -10.44
C ASN A 213 11.18 -12.25 -10.03
N VAL A 214 11.77 -11.86 -8.90
CA VAL A 214 11.74 -10.47 -8.40
C VAL A 214 12.31 -9.48 -9.42
N TRP A 215 13.20 -9.94 -10.31
CA TRP A 215 13.72 -9.19 -11.45
C TRP A 215 12.63 -8.61 -12.37
N ALA A 216 11.46 -9.25 -12.43
CA ALA A 216 10.35 -8.83 -13.27
C ALA A 216 9.27 -8.05 -12.51
N GLN A 217 9.44 -7.79 -11.20
CA GLN A 217 8.39 -7.20 -10.34
C GLN A 217 8.65 -5.76 -9.91
N ALA A 218 9.80 -5.18 -10.28
CA ALA A 218 10.11 -3.78 -9.96
C ALA A 218 9.14 -2.77 -10.63
N PRO A 219 8.89 -1.60 -10.01
CA PRO A 219 9.43 -1.12 -8.74
C PRO A 219 8.87 -1.87 -7.51
N PHE A 220 9.56 -1.80 -6.38
CA PHE A 220 9.23 -2.63 -5.21
C PHE A 220 8.30 -1.95 -4.21
N MET A 221 7.90 -2.75 -3.22
CA MET A 221 6.95 -2.45 -2.14
C MET A 221 5.50 -2.45 -2.62
N HIS A 222 4.58 -2.56 -1.67
CA HIS A 222 3.14 -2.67 -1.96
C HIS A 222 2.53 -1.46 -2.70
N ASN A 223 3.26 -0.35 -2.77
CA ASN A 223 2.88 0.90 -3.40
C ASN A 223 3.78 1.27 -4.60
N ASN A 224 4.67 0.36 -5.04
CA ASN A 224 5.63 0.59 -6.13
C ASN A 224 6.49 1.86 -5.96
N ALA A 225 6.67 2.33 -4.72
CA ALA A 225 7.35 3.59 -4.46
C ALA A 225 8.88 3.46 -4.50
N LEU A 226 9.41 2.23 -4.42
CA LEU A 226 10.84 1.98 -4.31
C LEU A 226 11.45 1.60 -5.67
N GLY A 227 12.09 2.60 -6.29
CA GLY A 227 12.59 2.56 -7.65
C GLY A 227 12.32 3.86 -8.41
N PRO A 228 12.86 3.97 -9.64
CA PRO A 228 12.48 5.02 -10.57
C PRO A 228 10.97 5.06 -10.81
N GLU A 229 10.41 6.26 -10.95
CA GLU A 229 9.04 6.45 -11.38
C GLU A 229 8.83 5.94 -12.81
N ILE A 230 7.69 5.32 -13.06
CA ILE A 230 7.31 4.83 -14.40
C ILE A 230 6.24 5.74 -14.98
N CYS A 231 6.51 6.32 -16.13
CA CYS A 231 5.60 7.23 -16.82
C CYS A 231 5.62 6.98 -18.33
N GLY A 232 4.67 7.58 -19.03
CA GLY A 232 4.64 7.62 -20.49
C GLY A 232 4.78 9.03 -21.01
N GLU A 233 5.01 9.16 -22.30
CA GLU A 233 4.85 10.41 -23.05
C GLU A 233 3.62 10.23 -23.95
N PRO A 234 2.39 10.33 -23.40
CA PRO A 234 1.19 10.08 -24.20
C PRO A 234 1.06 11.16 -25.29
N GLU A 235 0.67 10.76 -26.50
CA GLU A 235 0.44 11.69 -27.62
C GLU A 235 -0.58 12.77 -27.24
N ASN A 236 -1.64 12.37 -26.54
CA ASN A 236 -2.58 13.30 -25.93
C ASN A 236 -2.11 13.67 -24.53
N ARG A 237 -1.63 14.91 -24.36
CA ARG A 237 -1.20 15.44 -23.05
C ARG A 237 -2.31 15.44 -21.99
N ALA A 238 -3.59 15.45 -22.37
CA ALA A 238 -4.68 15.33 -21.41
C ALA A 238 -4.72 13.96 -20.71
N ASN A 239 -4.07 12.94 -21.29
CA ASN A 239 -3.92 11.60 -20.72
C ASN A 239 -2.59 11.45 -19.94
N ASP A 240 -1.86 12.55 -19.70
CA ASP A 240 -0.71 12.53 -18.81
C ASP A 240 -1.16 12.60 -17.34
N PHE A 241 -1.21 11.43 -16.72
CA PHE A 241 -1.60 11.26 -15.32
C PHE A 241 -0.39 11.24 -14.37
N TYR A 242 0.84 11.37 -14.87
CA TYR A 242 2.01 11.43 -14.00
C TYR A 242 1.99 12.71 -13.16
N ARG A 243 2.33 12.60 -11.87
CA ARG A 243 2.36 13.73 -10.93
C ARG A 243 3.68 13.71 -10.18
N ALA A 244 4.27 14.89 -10.04
CA ALA A 244 5.47 15.11 -9.23
C ALA A 244 5.22 14.66 -7.78
N ASN A 245 6.12 13.86 -7.24
CA ASN A 245 6.02 13.32 -5.88
C ASN A 245 7.34 13.38 -5.10
N TYR A 246 8.47 13.74 -5.73
CA TYR A 246 9.74 13.90 -5.04
C TYR A 246 9.75 15.20 -4.25
N VAL A 247 10.18 15.13 -2.99
CA VAL A 247 10.19 16.26 -2.06
C VAL A 247 11.56 16.51 -1.44
N ASP A 248 11.76 17.72 -0.93
CA ASP A 248 12.88 18.08 -0.07
C ASP A 248 12.69 17.60 1.38
N ALA A 249 13.66 17.91 2.24
CA ALA A 249 13.60 17.57 3.66
C ALA A 249 12.46 18.25 4.45
N ALA A 250 11.89 19.34 3.91
CA ALA A 250 10.72 20.01 4.47
C ALA A 250 9.40 19.43 3.94
N GLY A 251 9.44 18.50 2.99
CA GLY A 251 8.27 17.89 2.36
C GLY A 251 7.64 18.75 1.27
N ALA A 252 8.34 19.77 0.76
CA ALA A 252 7.94 20.55 -0.40
C ALA A 252 8.38 19.85 -1.69
N LEU A 253 7.57 19.93 -2.75
CA LEU A 253 7.94 19.33 -4.04
C LEU A 253 9.23 19.96 -4.56
N LEU A 254 10.16 19.12 -5.05
CA LEU A 254 11.36 19.61 -5.71
C LEU A 254 10.99 20.36 -6.98
N THR A 255 11.68 21.48 -7.24
CA THR A 255 11.56 22.23 -8.50
C THR A 255 11.96 21.34 -9.68
N ASP A 256 13.08 20.62 -9.53
CA ASP A 256 13.59 19.68 -10.53
C ASP A 256 13.27 18.25 -10.10
N GLN A 257 12.25 17.66 -10.73
CA GLN A 257 11.88 16.27 -10.49
C GLN A 257 12.81 15.33 -11.27
N PRO A 258 13.26 14.20 -10.68
CA PRO A 258 13.92 13.13 -11.41
C PRO A 258 13.10 12.71 -12.63
N LYS A 259 13.78 12.47 -13.76
CA LYS A 259 13.12 12.01 -14.97
C LYS A 259 12.57 10.60 -14.73
N CYS A 260 11.26 10.44 -14.92
CA CYS A 260 10.61 9.14 -14.89
C CYS A 260 11.01 8.30 -16.11
N TRP A 261 10.97 6.98 -15.95
CA TRP A 261 11.36 6.01 -16.96
C TRP A 261 10.14 5.63 -17.79
N ARG A 262 10.34 5.44 -19.10
CA ARG A 262 9.32 4.84 -19.96
C ARG A 262 9.15 3.37 -19.56
N TYR A 263 7.90 2.91 -19.46
CA TYR A 263 7.64 1.49 -19.26
C TYR A 263 8.18 0.68 -20.45
N ASP A 264 9.22 -0.12 -20.20
CA ASP A 264 9.78 -1.08 -21.15
C ASP A 264 9.46 -2.51 -20.68
N PRO A 265 8.56 -3.22 -21.36
CA PRO A 265 8.19 -4.60 -21.02
C PRO A 265 9.21 -5.65 -21.50
N SER A 266 10.29 -5.25 -22.18
CA SER A 266 11.34 -6.18 -22.61
C SER A 266 12.08 -6.81 -21.42
N VAL A 267 12.71 -7.96 -21.63
CA VAL A 267 13.53 -8.62 -20.59
C VAL A 267 14.61 -7.65 -20.07
N GLN A 268 15.24 -6.90 -20.97
CA GLN A 268 16.26 -5.91 -20.62
C GLN A 268 15.66 -4.75 -19.81
N GLY A 269 14.56 -4.16 -20.26
CA GLY A 269 13.92 -3.04 -19.56
C GLY A 269 13.43 -3.38 -18.16
N ARG A 270 12.85 -4.59 -17.98
CA ARG A 270 12.46 -5.09 -16.64
C ARG A 270 13.68 -5.32 -15.75
N TYR A 271 14.75 -5.90 -16.29
CA TYR A 271 15.99 -6.14 -15.57
C TYR A 271 16.69 -4.84 -15.14
N ASP A 272 16.73 -3.82 -16.00
CA ASP A 272 17.30 -2.52 -15.67
C ASP A 272 16.49 -1.80 -14.58
N LEU A 273 15.16 -1.91 -14.63
CA LEU A 273 14.29 -1.39 -13.58
C LEU A 273 14.49 -2.12 -12.25
N PHE A 274 14.66 -3.45 -12.28
CA PHE A 274 15.02 -4.24 -11.10
C PHE A 274 16.33 -3.75 -10.47
N LYS A 275 17.39 -3.59 -11.26
CA LYS A 275 18.68 -3.11 -10.75
C LYS A 275 18.54 -1.73 -10.10
N ALA A 276 17.87 -0.78 -10.77
CA ALA A 276 17.66 0.56 -10.22
C ALA A 276 16.82 0.56 -8.94
N SER A 277 15.79 -0.28 -8.86
CA SER A 277 15.00 -0.46 -7.64
C SER A 277 15.78 -1.10 -6.51
N MET A 278 16.64 -2.08 -6.81
CA MET A 278 17.53 -2.70 -5.82
C MET A 278 18.57 -1.73 -5.28
N GLU A 279 19.16 -0.88 -6.14
CA GLU A 279 20.09 0.15 -5.70
C GLU A 279 19.40 1.14 -4.75
N GLN A 280 18.16 1.54 -5.01
CA GLN A 280 17.39 2.35 -4.06
C GLN A 280 17.06 1.59 -2.77
N LEU A 281 16.80 0.28 -2.84
CA LEU A 281 16.51 -0.55 -1.66
C LEU A 281 17.73 -0.60 -0.72
N LEU A 282 18.89 -0.86 -1.30
CA LEU A 282 20.13 -1.11 -0.57
C LEU A 282 20.87 0.18 -0.21
N ASN A 283 20.48 1.33 -0.75
CA ASN A 283 21.11 2.62 -0.43
C ASN A 283 20.07 3.62 0.10
N PRO A 284 19.50 3.38 1.30
CA PRO A 284 18.39 4.16 1.81
C PRO A 284 18.70 5.65 1.98
N ALA A 285 19.96 5.98 2.30
CA ALA A 285 20.44 7.35 2.48
C ALA A 285 20.58 8.16 1.17
N GLU A 286 20.63 7.49 0.02
CA GLU A 286 20.74 8.14 -1.29
C GLU A 286 19.37 8.45 -1.91
N ARG A 287 18.29 7.98 -1.29
CA ARG A 287 16.94 8.18 -1.80
C ARG A 287 16.45 9.60 -1.58
N THR A 288 15.88 10.18 -2.63
CA THR A 288 15.01 11.35 -2.49
C THR A 288 13.62 10.89 -1.98
N PRO A 289 13.10 11.46 -0.89
CA PRO A 289 11.79 11.09 -0.36
C PRO A 289 10.66 11.36 -1.37
N LYS A 290 9.65 10.48 -1.36
CA LYS A 290 8.43 10.62 -2.14
C LYS A 290 7.22 10.84 -1.23
N ILE A 291 6.43 11.86 -1.54
CA ILE A 291 5.15 12.16 -0.90
C ILE A 291 4.14 12.54 -1.99
N THR A 292 3.08 11.75 -2.15
CA THR A 292 2.00 12.10 -3.06
C THR A 292 1.28 13.37 -2.60
N LYS A 293 1.19 14.35 -3.50
CA LYS A 293 0.50 15.62 -3.30
C LYS A 293 -0.75 15.71 -4.15
N VAL A 294 -1.72 16.45 -3.65
CA VAL A 294 -2.88 16.90 -4.41
C VAL A 294 -2.39 17.83 -5.54
N SER A 295 -2.79 17.58 -6.79
CA SER A 295 -2.30 18.34 -7.96
C SER A 295 -3.07 19.63 -8.26
N GLU A 296 -4.29 19.74 -7.73
CA GLU A 296 -5.20 20.86 -7.98
C GLU A 296 -6.04 21.15 -6.73
N ASP A 297 -6.62 22.34 -6.64
CA ASP A 297 -7.48 22.67 -5.51
C ASP A 297 -8.69 21.73 -5.46
N ILE A 298 -8.85 21.00 -4.36
CA ILE A 298 -10.05 20.20 -4.12
C ILE A 298 -11.08 21.10 -3.42
N VAL A 299 -12.17 21.34 -4.13
CA VAL A 299 -13.30 22.13 -3.64
C VAL A 299 -14.36 21.20 -3.06
N ILE A 300 -14.66 21.36 -1.78
CA ILE A 300 -15.71 20.61 -1.07
C ILE A 300 -16.80 21.59 -0.65
N GLU A 301 -17.99 21.42 -1.21
CA GLU A 301 -19.16 22.26 -0.91
C GLU A 301 -20.17 21.47 -0.07
N LEU A 302 -20.31 21.88 1.19
CA LEU A 302 -21.18 21.27 2.20
C LEU A 302 -22.45 22.11 2.40
N GLY A 303 -23.62 21.55 2.12
CA GLY A 303 -24.90 22.20 2.33
C GLY A 303 -25.97 21.76 1.32
N PRO A 304 -27.24 22.16 1.51
CA PRO A 304 -28.33 21.86 0.58
C PRO A 304 -28.02 22.37 -0.84
N ARG A 305 -28.26 21.51 -1.82
CA ARG A 305 -28.12 21.80 -3.25
C ARG A 305 -29.48 21.70 -3.93
N LEU A 306 -29.73 22.55 -4.92
CA LEU A 306 -30.83 22.41 -5.85
C LEU A 306 -30.27 22.10 -7.23
N TRP A 307 -30.90 21.15 -7.91
CA TRP A 307 -30.75 20.96 -9.34
C TRP A 307 -31.76 21.86 -10.05
N ASP A 308 -31.28 22.79 -10.87
CA ASP A 308 -32.17 23.70 -11.62
C ASP A 308 -32.54 23.19 -13.02
N GLY A 309 -32.06 22.00 -13.39
CA GLY A 309 -32.26 21.40 -14.71
C GLY A 309 -30.97 21.31 -15.52
N GLU A 310 -29.97 22.14 -15.22
CA GLU A 310 -28.69 22.20 -15.94
C GLU A 310 -27.48 22.03 -15.00
N GLU A 311 -27.52 22.60 -13.80
CA GLU A 311 -26.42 22.56 -12.84
C GLU A 311 -26.90 22.32 -11.39
N GLU A 312 -26.06 21.70 -10.56
CA GLU A 312 -26.27 21.67 -9.11
C GLU A 312 -25.81 23.01 -8.52
N LYS A 313 -26.73 23.79 -7.95
CA LYS A 313 -26.42 25.03 -7.22
C LYS A 313 -26.54 24.83 -5.72
N GLN A 314 -25.48 25.16 -4.99
CA GLN A 314 -25.50 25.22 -3.53
C GLN A 314 -26.37 26.41 -3.08
N LEU A 315 -27.41 26.14 -2.28
CA LEU A 315 -28.33 27.18 -1.78
C LEU A 315 -27.76 27.95 -0.60
N LEU A 316 -27.18 27.20 0.34
CA LEU A 316 -26.65 27.68 1.60
C LEU A 316 -25.60 26.66 2.02
N GLY A 317 -24.42 27.10 2.46
CA GLY A 317 -23.43 26.13 2.91
C GLY A 317 -22.01 26.67 3.03
N LEU A 318 -21.11 25.74 3.32
CA LEU A 318 -19.69 25.97 3.52
C LEU A 318 -18.91 25.47 2.30
N LYS A 319 -18.03 26.33 1.77
CA LYS A 319 -17.06 25.96 0.74
C LYS A 319 -15.69 25.80 1.36
N LEU A 320 -15.13 24.60 1.29
CA LEU A 320 -13.80 24.26 1.77
C LEU A 320 -12.87 24.06 0.57
N VAL A 321 -11.69 24.69 0.60
CA VAL A 321 -10.68 24.54 -0.45
C VAL A 321 -9.42 23.89 0.13
N VAL A 322 -9.17 22.64 -0.26
CA VAL A 322 -7.90 21.97 0.01
C VAL A 322 -6.94 22.32 -1.14
N PRO A 323 -5.90 23.13 -0.89
CA PRO A 323 -5.07 23.65 -1.96
C PRO A 323 -4.22 22.55 -2.60
N ALA A 324 -3.89 22.75 -3.87
CA ALA A 324 -2.83 22.01 -4.53
C ALA A 324 -1.53 22.02 -3.69
N GLY A 325 -0.77 20.93 -3.74
CA GLY A 325 0.43 20.71 -2.92
C GLY A 325 0.14 20.17 -1.51
N THR A 326 -1.13 20.03 -1.10
CA THR A 326 -1.49 19.34 0.14
C THR A 326 -1.08 17.87 0.07
N ASN A 327 -0.59 17.28 1.17
CA ASN A 327 -0.31 15.85 1.25
C ASN A 327 -1.60 15.03 1.07
N ALA A 328 -1.66 14.19 0.03
CA ALA A 328 -2.83 13.40 -0.28
C ALA A 328 -3.12 12.34 0.80
N GLY A 329 -2.07 11.73 1.36
CA GLY A 329 -2.17 10.80 2.47
C GLY A 329 -2.77 11.44 3.73
N ALA A 330 -2.43 12.70 4.02
CA ALA A 330 -3.02 13.42 5.16
C ALA A 330 -4.53 13.63 4.99
N LEU A 331 -4.97 13.98 3.76
CA LEU A 331 -6.39 14.12 3.44
C LEU A 331 -7.12 12.77 3.53
N GLY A 332 -6.56 11.71 2.93
CA GLY A 332 -7.18 10.38 2.90
C GLY A 332 -7.23 9.67 4.25
N ASN A 333 -6.35 10.02 5.19
CA ASN A 333 -6.33 9.46 6.55
C ASN A 333 -7.08 10.31 7.57
N PHE A 334 -7.57 11.50 7.21
CA PHE A 334 -8.30 12.36 8.14
C PHE A 334 -9.68 11.78 8.49
N GLN A 335 -9.89 11.49 9.78
CA GLN A 335 -11.11 10.98 10.37
C GLN A 335 -12.14 12.11 10.55
N HIS A 336 -12.54 12.70 9.42
CA HIS A 336 -13.40 13.89 9.38
C HIS A 336 -14.76 13.69 10.06
N LYS A 337 -15.34 12.49 10.01
CA LYS A 337 -16.64 12.21 10.62
C LYS A 337 -16.55 12.20 12.14
N GLU A 338 -15.55 11.51 12.67
CA GLU A 338 -15.22 11.47 14.08
C GLU A 338 -14.90 12.88 14.59
N PHE A 339 -14.08 13.63 13.84
CA PHE A 339 -13.76 15.02 14.13
C PHE A 339 -15.02 15.89 14.22
N LEU A 340 -15.90 15.84 13.21
CA LEU A 340 -17.12 16.66 13.16
C LEU A 340 -18.11 16.29 14.28
N VAL A 341 -18.28 14.99 14.56
CA VAL A 341 -19.12 14.53 15.67
C VAL A 341 -18.59 15.07 17.00
N ASP A 342 -17.28 14.94 17.24
CA ASP A 342 -16.68 15.40 18.48
C ASP A 342 -16.69 16.94 18.59
N LEU A 343 -16.48 17.65 17.47
CA LEU A 343 -16.61 19.10 17.37
C LEU A 343 -18.01 19.57 17.78
N ILE A 344 -19.06 18.92 17.27
CA ILE A 344 -20.45 19.23 17.64
C ILE A 344 -20.70 18.91 19.13
N LEU A 345 -20.30 17.72 19.59
CA LEU A 345 -20.45 17.33 21.00
C LEU A 345 -19.73 18.29 21.96
N SER A 346 -18.63 18.92 21.54
CA SER A 346 -17.91 19.92 22.35
C SER A 346 -18.77 21.13 22.72
N LYS A 347 -19.83 21.42 21.95
CA LYS A 347 -20.79 22.49 22.21
C LYS A 347 -22.11 21.98 22.78
N VAL A 348 -22.61 20.85 22.28
CA VAL A 348 -23.97 20.39 22.64
C VAL A 348 -24.01 19.39 23.78
N ASN A 349 -22.94 18.62 24.02
CA ASN A 349 -22.90 17.60 25.06
C ASN A 349 -21.45 17.21 25.44
N VAL A 350 -20.77 18.11 26.17
CA VAL A 350 -19.38 17.93 26.59
C VAL A 350 -19.19 16.69 27.47
N LYS A 351 -20.20 16.33 28.28
CA LYS A 351 -20.14 15.12 29.11
C LYS A 351 -19.95 13.87 28.25
N ARG A 352 -20.76 13.73 27.18
CA ARG A 352 -20.66 12.63 26.23
C ARG A 352 -19.33 12.65 25.46
N LEU A 353 -18.86 13.83 25.04
CA LEU A 353 -17.54 13.96 24.40
C LEU A 353 -16.42 13.45 25.32
N ARG A 354 -16.42 13.89 26.58
CA ARG A 354 -15.44 13.49 27.59
C ARG A 354 -15.44 11.98 27.82
N GLU A 355 -16.62 11.36 27.90
CA GLU A 355 -16.74 9.90 28.02
C GLU A 355 -16.15 9.18 26.80
N ARG A 356 -16.43 9.67 25.58
CA ARG A 356 -15.85 9.12 24.33
C ARG A 356 -14.33 9.24 24.29
N LEU A 357 -13.79 10.42 24.59
CA LEU A 357 -12.34 10.65 24.56
C LEU A 357 -11.60 9.83 25.62
N LYS A 358 -12.20 9.63 26.81
CA LYS A 358 -11.63 8.75 27.86
C LYS A 358 -11.63 7.27 27.48
N ALA A 359 -12.49 6.86 26.55
CA ALA A 359 -12.53 5.49 26.03
C ALA A 359 -11.60 5.30 24.80
N SER A 360 -11.03 6.37 24.27
CA SER A 360 -10.09 6.34 23.15
C SER A 360 -8.67 6.03 23.63
N PRO A 361 -7.78 5.47 22.78
CA PRO A 361 -6.35 5.35 23.06
C PRO A 361 -5.69 6.67 23.51
N ASN A 362 -6.30 7.82 23.20
CA ASN A 362 -5.81 9.16 23.53
C ASN A 362 -6.40 9.75 24.84
N ALA A 363 -6.89 8.92 25.75
CA ALA A 363 -7.59 9.35 26.98
C ALA A 363 -6.83 10.39 27.82
N GLY A 364 -5.49 10.37 27.79
CA GLY A 364 -4.64 11.31 28.54
C GLY A 364 -4.74 12.78 28.09
N ALA A 365 -5.18 13.05 26.86
CA ALA A 365 -5.30 14.39 26.29
C ALA A 365 -6.76 14.90 26.24
N ALA A 366 -7.70 14.21 26.88
CA ALA A 366 -9.13 14.45 26.67
C ALA A 366 -9.57 15.91 26.94
N GLU A 367 -9.12 16.54 28.04
CA GLU A 367 -9.53 17.92 28.35
C GLU A 367 -8.88 18.96 27.43
N GLU A 368 -7.65 18.73 27.00
CA GLU A 368 -6.96 19.56 26.01
C GLU A 368 -7.70 19.52 24.67
N VAL A 369 -8.04 18.31 24.20
CA VAL A 369 -8.82 18.11 22.97
C VAL A 369 -10.19 18.77 23.06
N ILE A 370 -10.89 18.65 24.18
CA ILE A 370 -12.19 19.32 24.38
C ILE A 370 -12.02 20.85 24.25
N THR A 371 -11.00 21.41 24.89
CA THR A 371 -10.72 22.85 24.87
C THR A 371 -10.42 23.32 23.45
N GLU A 372 -9.59 22.59 22.70
CA GLU A 372 -9.28 22.90 21.31
C GLU A 372 -10.51 22.81 20.40
N LEU A 373 -11.30 21.74 20.52
CA LEU A 373 -12.55 21.57 19.75
C LEU A 373 -13.53 22.71 20.04
N GLN A 374 -13.65 23.13 21.31
CA GLN A 374 -14.51 24.26 21.67
C GLN A 374 -14.03 25.56 21.02
N ALA A 375 -12.72 25.82 21.04
CA ALA A 375 -12.14 27.01 20.40
C ALA A 375 -12.32 26.99 18.88
N ILE A 376 -12.17 25.83 18.24
CA ILE A 376 -12.45 25.68 16.80
C ILE A 376 -13.92 25.97 16.53
N ALA A 377 -14.83 25.36 17.30
CA ALA A 377 -16.26 25.53 17.10
C ALA A 377 -16.68 27.00 17.27
N ASP A 378 -16.12 27.74 18.24
CA ASP A 378 -16.40 29.18 18.38
C ASP A 378 -15.94 29.97 17.15
N GLN A 379 -14.70 29.77 16.70
CA GLN A 379 -14.15 30.45 15.53
C GLN A 379 -14.91 30.11 14.24
N VAL A 380 -15.34 28.85 14.09
CA VAL A 380 -16.08 28.37 12.91
C VAL A 380 -17.52 28.87 12.92
N ILE A 381 -18.16 29.02 14.09
CA ILE A 381 -19.49 29.63 14.20
C ILE A 381 -19.44 31.10 13.78
N GLU A 382 -18.38 31.83 14.18
CA GLU A 382 -18.19 33.24 13.81
C GLU A 382 -17.82 33.41 12.34
N ASN A 383 -16.95 32.56 11.80
CA ASN A 383 -16.51 32.60 10.41
C ASN A 383 -16.37 31.18 9.83
N PRO A 384 -17.47 30.60 9.29
CA PRO A 384 -17.45 29.26 8.74
C PRO A 384 -16.40 29.06 7.64
N ALA A 385 -16.17 30.07 6.81
CA ALA A 385 -15.21 30.01 5.70
C ALA A 385 -13.76 29.80 6.16
N ALA A 386 -13.42 30.16 7.42
CA ALA A 386 -12.08 29.97 7.98
C ALA A 386 -11.82 28.55 8.50
N PHE A 387 -12.78 27.62 8.37
CA PHE A 387 -12.69 26.27 8.96
C PHE A 387 -11.36 25.56 8.69
N LEU A 388 -10.91 25.50 7.44
CA LEU A 388 -9.66 24.79 7.11
C LEU A 388 -8.43 25.47 7.72
N ASP A 389 -8.39 26.80 7.71
CA ASP A 389 -7.25 27.55 8.25
C ASP A 389 -7.17 27.40 9.77
N VAL A 390 -8.32 27.44 10.44
CA VAL A 390 -8.46 27.20 11.87
C VAL A 390 -7.97 25.80 12.23
N VAL A 391 -8.38 24.77 11.49
CA VAL A 391 -7.96 23.38 11.76
C VAL A 391 -6.47 23.18 11.44
N ARG A 392 -5.94 23.75 10.35
CA ARG A 392 -4.52 23.64 9.96
C ARG A 392 -3.56 24.22 10.98
N GLN A 393 -3.98 25.22 11.75
CA GLN A 393 -3.19 25.81 12.82
C GLN A 393 -3.03 24.88 14.04
N ARG A 394 -3.68 23.70 14.05
CA ARG A 394 -3.70 22.74 15.17
C ARG A 394 -3.18 21.36 14.73
N PRO A 395 -1.88 21.23 14.45
CA PRO A 395 -1.30 19.98 13.93
C PRO A 395 -1.43 18.80 14.89
N HIS A 396 -1.44 19.05 16.21
CA HIS A 396 -1.66 18.01 17.21
C HIS A 396 -3.05 17.39 17.10
N LEU A 397 -4.08 18.21 16.92
CA LEU A 397 -5.45 17.74 16.72
C LEU A 397 -5.60 16.96 15.42
N LEU A 398 -4.99 17.43 14.34
CA LEU A 398 -4.97 16.70 13.07
C LEU A 398 -4.32 15.32 13.20
N ALA A 399 -3.25 15.21 13.99
CA ALA A 399 -2.61 13.92 14.27
C ALA A 399 -3.51 12.98 15.08
N LEU A 400 -4.31 13.50 16.01
CA LEU A 400 -5.27 12.72 16.80
C LEU A 400 -6.44 12.19 15.97
N TYR A 401 -6.88 12.96 14.98
CA TYR A 401 -7.94 12.57 14.03
C TYR A 401 -7.37 12.01 12.73
N SER A 402 -6.25 11.30 12.79
CA SER A 402 -5.68 10.59 11.63
C SER A 402 -5.63 9.09 11.86
N SER A 403 -6.03 8.31 10.84
CA SER A 403 -5.81 6.85 10.84
C SER A 403 -4.35 6.45 10.60
N CYS A 404 -3.52 7.35 10.04
CA CYS A 404 -2.11 7.11 9.81
C CYS A 404 -1.31 8.41 9.70
N GLY A 405 -0.18 8.49 10.42
CA GLY A 405 0.74 9.64 10.37
C GLY A 405 1.95 9.45 9.46
N ALA A 406 2.05 8.36 8.69
CA ALA A 406 3.18 8.17 7.78
C ALA A 406 3.00 9.00 6.51
N VAL A 407 4.07 9.64 6.04
CA VAL A 407 4.04 10.52 4.86
C VAL A 407 5.00 10.11 3.76
N GLU A 408 6.15 9.51 4.09
CA GLU A 408 7.16 9.08 3.13
C GLU A 408 6.82 7.70 2.57
N GLU A 409 6.53 7.64 1.27
CA GLU A 409 6.00 6.46 0.58
C GLU A 409 7.09 5.48 0.17
N ASN A 410 8.31 5.96 -0.10
CA ASN A 410 9.45 5.17 -0.58
C ASN A 410 10.47 4.84 0.51
N ARG A 411 10.12 4.98 1.79
CA ARG A 411 11.02 4.62 2.91
C ARG A 411 11.50 3.16 2.84
N GLY A 412 10.71 2.25 2.26
CA GLY A 412 11.09 0.85 2.13
C GLY A 412 11.43 0.17 3.47
N HIS A 413 12.15 -0.93 3.42
CA HIS A 413 12.81 -1.52 4.59
C HIS A 413 14.31 -1.32 4.48
N ASP A 414 15.03 -1.28 5.61
CA ASP A 414 16.47 -0.97 5.60
C ASP A 414 17.36 -2.24 5.64
N PHE A 415 16.77 -3.45 5.57
CA PHE A 415 17.53 -4.70 5.49
C PHE A 415 18.51 -4.71 4.31
N GLY A 416 19.79 -4.93 4.60
CA GLY A 416 20.88 -4.89 3.61
C GLY A 416 21.47 -3.48 3.37
N GLY A 417 20.90 -2.43 3.95
CA GLY A 417 21.35 -1.04 3.75
C GLY A 417 22.76 -0.75 4.27
N GLU A 418 23.17 -1.44 5.33
CA GLU A 418 24.49 -1.30 5.98
C GLU A 418 25.58 -2.20 5.37
N LEU A 419 25.25 -3.01 4.36
CA LEU A 419 26.24 -3.85 3.70
C LEU A 419 27.27 -2.99 2.94
N PRO A 420 28.54 -3.44 2.85
CA PRO A 420 29.51 -2.83 1.94
C PRO A 420 29.00 -2.82 0.49
N GLN A 421 29.42 -1.84 -0.31
CA GLN A 421 28.94 -1.72 -1.70
C GLN A 421 29.17 -2.98 -2.55
N ALA A 422 30.28 -3.69 -2.34
CA ALA A 422 30.55 -4.96 -3.02
C ALA A 422 29.52 -6.05 -2.63
N ASP A 423 29.13 -6.11 -1.36
CA ASP A 423 28.14 -7.05 -0.86
C ASP A 423 26.72 -6.70 -1.32
N LYS A 424 26.40 -5.40 -1.43
CA LYS A 424 25.15 -4.95 -2.06
C LYS A 424 25.05 -5.42 -3.51
N ARG A 425 26.10 -5.21 -4.30
CA ARG A 425 26.18 -5.67 -5.70
C ARG A 425 26.07 -7.19 -5.82
N ALA A 426 26.75 -7.93 -4.94
CA ALA A 426 26.64 -9.38 -4.88
C ALA A 426 25.19 -9.83 -4.61
N LEU A 427 24.49 -9.18 -3.67
CA LEU A 427 23.09 -9.47 -3.37
C LEU A 427 22.17 -9.21 -4.59
N ILE A 428 22.41 -8.12 -5.34
CA ILE A 428 21.68 -7.83 -6.59
C ILE A 428 21.91 -8.94 -7.62
N ALA A 429 23.16 -9.38 -7.79
CA ALA A 429 23.52 -10.45 -8.72
C ALA A 429 22.78 -11.75 -8.38
N PHE A 430 22.78 -12.15 -7.10
CA PHE A 430 22.05 -13.35 -6.66
C PHE A 430 20.54 -13.20 -6.82
N LEU A 431 19.94 -12.08 -6.42
CA LEU A 431 18.50 -11.86 -6.57
C LEU A 431 18.03 -11.84 -8.04
N ALA A 432 18.93 -11.54 -8.99
CA ALA A 432 18.63 -11.67 -10.42
C ALA A 432 18.48 -13.13 -10.88
N THR A 433 18.96 -14.10 -10.10
CA THR A 433 18.93 -15.53 -10.44
C THR A 433 17.66 -16.25 -9.96
N ILE A 434 16.84 -15.60 -9.14
CA ILE A 434 15.71 -16.21 -8.45
C ILE A 434 14.34 -15.62 -8.80
#